data_AF-A0A2E3GLF4-F1
#
_entry.id   AF-A0A2E3GLF4-F1
#
_cell.length_a   1.000
_cell.length_b   1.000
_cell.length_c   1.000
_cell.angle_alpha   90.00
_cell.angle_beta   90.00
_cell.angle_gamma   90.00
#
_symmetry.space_group_name_H-M   'P 1'
#
loop_
_entity.id
_entity.type
_entity.pdbx_description
1 polymer ?
#
loop_
_entity_poly.entity_id
_entity_poly.type
_entity_poly.pdbx_seq_one_letter_code
_entity_poly.pdbx_strand_id
1 'polypeptide(L)'
;MIKFYFLYRVFNRYSLDKNSIFPSPKFSVLHLFNRNRPIVRYLLGFLLLFILTPSGVKAQADFGRDAQACKDQIQYYRSLFSLDCVEEKATDNYGNGNRDLYGTRNFRTILYGVAYRGGGNNYYHNDNKRDNKNPLPNDGLKNLADLKFEAAVYLYSTNFETAPSSMRGSGDHVMDYYQISGNSQDDMRSLLEMTYESIMNPDQGPLYLHCWNGWHQSGYVSAVLLRQFCGLSAEEGLQYWINNTDTYNNGYSRIKNAIQDFKPYEDLKVSSDVQKTICPCMNSMEVSIEIDDAAQKKMQNTLMVKVPFESNSSAITPGSLTVIDEYIVLLRENEFFDVEIGGHSSAPGDFYANQVLSEKRAKLVYEYLIAEGIEPERLTYRGYGESQLLDIRNTQEAHDKNRRIEFNVIGLNLEIQFAKNSSRLPQSAESQLLFVREMLAANPTYSITIVGHTDISGDADVNQRLSRERAYAVYEYLRRTGASTDQLFYKGMGADQPRYSNDTEFGRSKNRRIEIILN
;
A
#
# COMPACT_ATOMS: atom_id res chain seq x y z
N MET A 1 0.11 21.76 -16.14
CA MET A 1 -0.41 20.54 -16.81
C MET A 1 -1.01 19.53 -15.82
N ILE A 2 -0.63 19.56 -14.53
CA ILE A 2 -1.08 18.62 -13.48
C ILE A 2 -2.51 18.92 -12.93
N LYS A 3 -2.92 20.19 -12.82
CA LYS A 3 -4.31 20.56 -12.43
C LYS A 3 -5.41 19.98 -13.35
N PHE A 4 -5.07 19.65 -14.61
CA PHE A 4 -6.03 19.07 -15.57
C PHE A 4 -6.15 17.53 -15.45
N TYR A 5 -5.12 16.85 -14.98
CA TYR A 5 -5.15 15.39 -14.75
C TYR A 5 -5.94 15.04 -13.48
N PHE A 6 -5.93 15.93 -12.48
CA PHE A 6 -6.64 15.79 -11.20
C PHE A 6 -8.17 15.84 -11.36
N LEU A 7 -8.70 16.75 -12.19
CA LEU A 7 -10.13 16.88 -12.47
C LEU A 7 -10.71 15.68 -13.27
N TYR A 8 -9.91 15.03 -14.12
CA TYR A 8 -10.38 13.91 -14.95
C TYR A 8 -10.66 12.63 -14.13
N ARG A 9 -9.93 12.38 -13.03
CA ARG A 9 -10.15 11.20 -12.17
C ARG A 9 -11.28 11.39 -11.14
N VAL A 10 -11.57 12.61 -10.71
CA VAL A 10 -12.66 12.88 -9.75
C VAL A 10 -14.05 12.69 -10.40
N PHE A 11 -14.19 13.03 -11.68
CA PHE A 11 -15.47 12.90 -12.39
C PHE A 11 -15.85 11.46 -12.76
N ASN A 12 -14.90 10.54 -12.91
CA ASN A 12 -15.17 9.16 -13.36
C ASN A 12 -15.59 8.19 -12.24
N ARG A 13 -15.82 8.67 -11.00
CA ARG A 13 -16.40 7.87 -9.90
C ARG A 13 -17.93 7.98 -9.75
N TYR A 14 -18.59 8.85 -10.52
CA TYR A 14 -20.05 9.02 -10.48
C TYR A 14 -20.69 8.81 -11.86
N SER A 15 -20.62 7.59 -12.39
CA SER A 15 -21.62 7.13 -13.37
C SER A 15 -21.56 5.61 -13.53
N LEU A 16 -22.37 4.91 -12.73
CA LEU A 16 -22.81 3.56 -13.04
C LEU A 16 -24.31 3.51 -12.79
N ASP A 17 -25.08 3.66 -13.85
CA ASP A 17 -26.44 3.14 -13.89
C ASP A 17 -26.62 2.28 -15.15
N LYS A 18 -27.09 1.06 -14.94
CA LYS A 18 -27.23 0.00 -15.94
C LYS A 18 -28.58 0.14 -16.65
N ASN A 19 -28.60 -0.02 -17.98
CA ASN A 19 -29.52 -0.91 -18.75
C ASN A 19 -29.76 -0.41 -20.20
N SER A 20 -29.47 -1.26 -21.19
CA SER A 20 -30.24 -1.55 -22.44
C SER A 20 -29.39 -1.91 -23.67
N ILE A 21 -29.13 -3.21 -23.83
CA ILE A 21 -29.41 -4.12 -24.95
C ILE A 21 -29.66 -3.56 -26.40
N PHE A 22 -28.73 -3.92 -27.33
CA PHE A 22 -28.78 -4.17 -28.81
C PHE A 22 -28.93 -3.02 -29.85
N PRO A 23 -28.62 -3.21 -31.17
CA PRO A 23 -27.29 -3.17 -31.81
C PRO A 23 -27.19 -2.16 -32.98
N SER A 24 -25.99 -1.96 -33.54
CA SER A 24 -25.71 -1.15 -34.75
C SER A 24 -26.45 -1.65 -36.01
N PRO A 25 -26.71 -0.78 -37.02
CA PRO A 25 -25.77 -0.73 -38.16
C PRO A 25 -25.61 0.65 -38.88
N LYS A 26 -24.61 0.66 -39.76
CA LYS A 26 -24.04 1.71 -40.65
C LYS A 26 -25.08 2.43 -41.55
N PHE A 27 -24.92 3.75 -41.80
CA PHE A 27 -24.58 4.37 -43.12
C PHE A 27 -24.75 5.91 -43.21
N SER A 28 -23.78 6.53 -43.91
CA SER A 28 -23.73 7.75 -44.75
C SER A 28 -24.48 9.07 -44.44
N VAL A 29 -23.66 10.10 -44.25
CA VAL A 29 -23.59 11.47 -44.83
C VAL A 29 -24.80 12.03 -45.64
N LEU A 30 -25.23 13.21 -45.15
CA LEU A 30 -25.83 14.39 -45.81
C LEU A 30 -27.36 14.66 -45.69
N HIS A 31 -27.64 15.93 -45.33
CA HIS A 31 -28.91 16.69 -45.29
C HIS A 31 -29.79 16.46 -44.03
N LEU A 32 -30.27 17.46 -43.29
CA LEU A 32 -30.45 18.91 -43.52
C LEU A 32 -30.54 19.63 -42.15
N PHE A 33 -30.08 20.88 -42.13
CA PHE A 33 -30.25 21.86 -41.06
C PHE A 33 -31.74 22.10 -40.73
N ASN A 34 -32.15 22.07 -39.46
CA ASN A 34 -32.76 23.22 -38.76
C ASN A 34 -33.07 22.95 -37.27
N ARG A 35 -32.96 24.01 -36.46
CA ARG A 35 -33.49 24.25 -35.09
C ARG A 35 -32.65 23.85 -33.85
N ASN A 36 -31.99 24.90 -33.34
CA ASN A 36 -31.99 25.38 -31.94
C ASN A 36 -31.50 24.46 -30.80
N ARG A 37 -30.23 24.63 -30.37
CA ARG A 37 -29.80 25.07 -29.01
C ARG A 37 -28.26 25.06 -28.87
N PRO A 38 -27.66 25.87 -27.97
CA PRO A 38 -26.30 26.39 -28.14
C PRO A 38 -25.26 25.69 -27.25
N ILE A 39 -24.56 24.67 -27.76
CA ILE A 39 -23.30 24.16 -27.17
C ILE A 39 -22.41 23.62 -28.30
N VAL A 40 -21.82 24.49 -29.13
CA VAL A 40 -20.58 24.19 -29.88
C VAL A 40 -19.92 25.52 -30.28
N ARG A 41 -18.98 26.00 -29.46
CA ARG A 41 -17.88 26.88 -29.89
C ARG A 41 -16.62 26.31 -29.25
N TYR A 42 -15.55 26.24 -30.05
CA TYR A 42 -14.24 25.65 -29.77
C TYR A 42 -14.03 24.18 -30.17
N LEU A 43 -14.13 23.93 -31.48
CA LEU A 43 -13.34 22.92 -32.18
C LEU A 43 -13.24 23.33 -33.65
N LEU A 44 -12.28 24.21 -33.98
CA LEU A 44 -11.68 24.38 -35.31
C LEU A 44 -10.76 25.61 -35.28
N GLY A 45 -9.48 25.33 -35.07
CA GLY A 45 -8.38 26.29 -35.18
C GLY A 45 -7.12 25.61 -34.68
N PHE A 46 -6.09 25.54 -35.52
CA PHE A 46 -4.77 24.93 -35.30
C PHE A 46 -4.61 23.46 -35.69
N LEU A 47 -4.65 23.21 -37.00
CA LEU A 47 -3.66 22.37 -37.66
C LEU A 47 -2.85 23.29 -38.60
N LEU A 48 -1.52 23.13 -38.63
CA LEU A 48 -0.49 23.90 -39.35
C LEU A 48 0.12 25.12 -38.62
N LEU A 49 1.10 24.85 -37.74
CA LEU A 49 2.49 25.34 -37.85
C LEU A 49 3.30 24.80 -36.65
N PHE A 50 3.91 23.63 -36.80
CA PHE A 50 5.07 23.26 -35.98
C PHE A 50 6.30 23.36 -36.88
N ILE A 51 6.82 24.58 -37.00
CA ILE A 51 8.20 24.81 -37.42
C ILE A 51 9.05 24.66 -36.16
N LEU A 52 10.07 23.83 -36.29
CA LEU A 52 11.15 23.59 -35.35
C LEU A 52 11.65 24.87 -34.66
N THR A 53 11.51 24.95 -33.35
CA THR A 53 12.47 25.67 -32.50
C THR A 53 12.79 24.79 -31.28
N PRO A 54 14.06 24.45 -31.05
CA PRO A 54 14.45 23.73 -29.86
C PRO A 54 14.50 24.74 -28.70
N SER A 55 13.55 24.66 -27.78
CA SER A 55 13.69 25.28 -26.46
C SER A 55 13.69 24.18 -25.41
N GLY A 56 14.68 23.31 -25.53
CA GLY A 56 15.34 22.74 -24.36
C GLY A 56 16.24 23.80 -23.75
N VAL A 57 16.35 23.76 -22.41
CA VAL A 57 17.24 24.60 -21.58
C VAL A 57 16.73 26.03 -21.34
N LYS A 58 15.94 26.20 -20.27
CA LYS A 58 15.97 27.36 -19.37
C LYS A 58 15.16 27.05 -18.09
N ALA A 59 15.74 26.23 -17.22
CA ALA A 59 15.26 26.04 -15.84
C ALA A 59 16.44 25.85 -14.87
N GLN A 60 17.58 26.49 -15.15
CA GLN A 60 18.79 26.35 -14.34
C GLN A 60 19.45 27.69 -14.00
N ALA A 61 18.72 28.80 -14.11
CA ALA A 61 19.28 30.15 -13.96
C ALA A 61 18.45 31.14 -13.11
N ASP A 62 17.43 30.72 -12.37
CA ASP A 62 16.66 31.62 -11.47
C ASP A 62 16.87 31.36 -9.96
N PHE A 63 17.64 30.33 -9.62
CA PHE A 63 17.83 29.87 -8.23
C PHE A 63 18.51 30.90 -7.28
N GLY A 64 19.03 32.01 -7.79
CA GLY A 64 19.77 33.00 -6.97
C GLY A 64 18.88 33.83 -6.05
N ARG A 65 17.64 34.12 -6.44
CA ARG A 65 16.65 34.83 -5.60
C ARG A 65 15.81 33.83 -4.79
N ASP A 66 15.49 32.69 -5.41
CA ASP A 66 14.70 31.61 -4.81
C ASP A 66 15.46 30.87 -3.69
N ALA A 67 16.80 30.76 -3.79
CA ALA A 67 17.60 30.12 -2.73
C ALA A 67 17.59 30.89 -1.40
N GLN A 68 17.46 32.23 -1.42
CA GLN A 68 17.42 33.00 -0.17
C GLN A 68 16.06 32.90 0.50
N ALA A 69 14.97 33.01 -0.26
CA ALA A 69 13.62 32.79 0.27
C ALA A 69 13.46 31.38 0.85
N CYS A 70 14.01 30.37 0.17
CA CYS A 70 14.08 28.99 0.67
C CYS A 70 14.81 28.90 2.02
N LYS A 71 15.99 29.54 2.13
CA LYS A 71 16.74 29.57 3.40
C LYS A 71 15.98 30.28 4.52
N ASP A 72 15.30 31.38 4.22
CA ASP A 72 14.54 32.15 5.21
C ASP A 72 13.35 31.36 5.74
N GLN A 73 12.63 30.67 4.84
CA GLN A 73 11.53 29.78 5.20
C GLN A 73 12.00 28.59 6.05
N ILE A 74 13.09 27.94 5.62
CA ILE A 74 13.71 26.85 6.38
C ILE A 74 14.10 27.34 7.78
N GLN A 75 14.73 28.50 7.88
CA GLN A 75 15.13 29.07 9.15
C GLN A 75 13.92 29.44 10.02
N TYR A 76 12.84 29.94 9.43
CA TYR A 76 11.58 30.21 10.13
C TYR A 76 11.04 28.95 10.81
N TYR A 77 10.84 27.86 10.06
CA TYR A 77 10.27 26.65 10.64
C TYR A 77 11.23 25.91 11.59
N ARG A 78 12.55 25.97 11.35
CA ARG A 78 13.54 25.47 12.31
C ARG A 78 13.44 26.20 13.65
N SER A 79 13.32 27.53 13.61
CA SER A 79 13.18 28.34 14.81
C SER A 79 11.84 28.08 15.51
N LEU A 80 10.76 27.89 14.74
CA LEU A 80 9.41 27.68 15.25
C LEU A 80 9.26 26.36 16.01
N PHE A 81 9.85 25.27 15.52
CA PHE A 81 9.71 23.96 16.14
C PHE A 81 10.90 23.56 17.02
N SER A 82 12.05 24.22 16.87
CA SER A 82 13.28 23.89 17.61
C SER A 82 13.61 22.39 17.54
N LEU A 83 13.45 21.80 16.35
CA LEU A 83 13.80 20.43 16.04
C LEU A 83 15.04 20.45 15.17
N ASP A 84 16.15 19.95 15.68
CA ASP A 84 17.40 19.81 14.93
C ASP A 84 17.51 18.40 14.34
N CYS A 85 17.32 17.34 15.11
CA CYS A 85 17.50 15.98 14.57
C CYS A 85 16.20 15.24 14.31
N VAL A 86 16.26 14.21 13.46
CA VAL A 86 15.10 13.42 13.05
C VAL A 86 14.38 12.70 14.20
N GLU A 87 15.11 12.41 15.27
CA GLU A 87 14.64 11.75 16.49
C GLU A 87 14.00 12.70 17.51
N GLU A 88 14.01 14.00 17.25
CA GLU A 88 13.39 14.98 18.12
C GLU A 88 11.89 15.09 17.84
N LYS A 89 11.11 15.47 18.86
CA LYS A 89 9.65 15.59 18.77
C LYS A 89 9.21 16.97 19.23
N ALA A 90 8.43 17.67 18.40
CA ALA A 90 7.76 18.90 18.84
C ALA A 90 6.50 18.60 19.66
N THR A 91 5.88 17.44 19.42
CA THR A 91 4.83 16.89 20.26
C THR A 91 5.11 15.42 20.57
N ASP A 92 4.94 15.00 21.81
CA ASP A 92 5.14 13.62 22.25
C ASP A 92 4.07 12.65 21.71
N ASN A 93 4.08 11.40 22.19
CA ASN A 93 3.12 10.37 21.79
C ASN A 93 1.70 10.61 22.30
N TYR A 94 1.47 11.64 23.08
CA TYR A 94 0.19 12.00 23.65
C TYR A 94 -0.31 13.36 23.13
N GLY A 95 0.47 14.03 22.28
CA GLY A 95 0.15 15.35 21.74
C GLY A 95 0.57 16.52 22.64
N ASN A 96 1.38 16.26 23.67
CA ASN A 96 1.93 17.30 24.54
C ASN A 96 3.26 17.85 24.00
N GLY A 97 3.60 19.09 24.33
CA GLY A 97 4.83 19.75 23.90
C GLY A 97 4.52 21.14 23.35
N ASN A 98 4.69 21.32 22.05
CA ASN A 98 4.34 22.55 21.36
C ASN A 98 2.82 22.73 21.25
N ARG A 99 2.29 23.79 21.88
CA ARG A 99 0.85 24.09 21.91
C ARG A 99 0.30 24.54 20.55
N ASP A 100 1.13 25.16 19.72
CA ASP A 100 0.73 25.58 18.36
C ASP A 100 0.53 24.37 17.43
N LEU A 101 0.99 23.19 17.84
CA LEU A 101 0.80 21.92 17.15
C LEU A 101 -0.28 21.04 17.80
N TYR A 102 -1.09 21.58 18.71
CA TYR A 102 -2.15 20.82 19.35
C TYR A 102 -3.10 20.20 18.31
N GLY A 103 -3.50 18.96 18.55
CA GLY A 103 -4.22 18.13 17.57
C GLY A 103 -3.31 17.22 16.72
N THR A 104 -1.99 17.45 16.76
CA THR A 104 -0.97 16.50 16.28
C THR A 104 -0.34 15.72 17.44
N ARG A 105 0.42 14.66 17.11
CA ARG A 105 1.24 13.89 18.05
C ARG A 105 2.42 13.28 17.31
N ASN A 106 3.46 12.87 18.04
CA ASN A 106 4.71 12.34 17.44
C ASN A 106 5.20 13.24 16.27
N PHE A 107 5.07 14.56 16.43
CA PHE A 107 5.42 15.51 15.39
C PHE A 107 6.95 15.56 15.27
N ARG A 108 7.49 15.25 14.09
CA ARG A 108 8.93 15.19 13.81
C ARG A 108 9.26 15.85 12.48
N THR A 109 10.48 16.35 12.37
CA THR A 109 11.02 16.84 11.10
C THR A 109 11.38 15.67 10.20
N ILE A 110 11.02 15.77 8.92
CA ILE A 110 11.58 14.93 7.84
C ILE A 110 12.63 15.74 7.09
N LEU A 111 12.21 16.91 6.58
CA LEU A 111 13.01 17.88 5.85
C LEU A 111 12.67 19.26 6.40
N TYR A 112 13.66 20.03 6.87
CA TYR A 112 13.42 21.34 7.45
C TYR A 112 12.64 22.25 6.50
N GLY A 113 11.57 22.88 7.00
CA GLY A 113 10.75 23.82 6.25
C GLY A 113 9.96 23.22 5.08
N VAL A 114 10.13 21.92 4.80
CA VAL A 114 9.58 21.26 3.61
C VAL A 114 8.58 20.17 4.00
N ALA A 115 8.96 19.28 4.91
CA ALA A 115 8.11 18.15 5.25
C ALA A 115 8.28 17.72 6.71
N TYR A 116 7.14 17.52 7.37
CA TYR A 116 7.03 17.05 8.74
C TYR A 116 6.14 15.81 8.78
N ARG A 117 6.33 14.97 9.79
CA ARG A 117 5.45 13.82 10.03
C ARG A 117 4.85 13.85 11.41
N GLY A 118 3.77 13.09 11.59
CA GLY A 118 3.25 12.78 12.91
C GLY A 118 1.98 11.95 12.84
N GLY A 119 1.16 12.07 13.89
CA GLY A 119 -0.09 11.37 14.08
C GLY A 119 -1.29 12.30 14.27
N GLY A 120 -2.50 11.75 14.08
CA GLY A 120 -3.79 12.42 14.31
C GLY A 120 -4.70 11.75 15.35
N ASN A 121 -4.16 10.87 16.20
CA ASN A 121 -4.94 10.11 17.20
C ASN A 121 -5.79 11.02 18.10
N ASN A 122 -7.11 10.79 18.10
CA ASN A 122 -8.03 11.56 18.92
C ASN A 122 -8.14 11.10 20.39
N TYR A 123 -7.61 9.93 20.75
CA TYR A 123 -7.78 9.34 22.09
C TYR A 123 -7.27 10.24 23.24
N TYR A 124 -6.15 10.94 23.01
CA TYR A 124 -5.51 11.84 23.98
C TYR A 124 -5.90 13.32 23.84
N HIS A 125 -6.86 13.61 22.97
CA HIS A 125 -7.29 14.98 22.70
C HIS A 125 -8.04 15.55 23.91
N ASN A 126 -7.78 16.78 24.33
CA ASN A 126 -8.38 17.33 25.56
C ASN A 126 -9.84 17.76 25.35
N ASP A 127 -10.10 18.43 24.24
CA ASP A 127 -11.41 19.00 23.88
C ASP A 127 -12.00 18.28 22.67
N ASN A 128 -13.32 18.36 22.48
CA ASN A 128 -14.01 17.84 21.29
C ASN A 128 -13.63 16.39 20.92
N LYS A 129 -13.46 15.52 21.92
CA LYS A 129 -13.12 14.11 21.70
C LYS A 129 -14.17 13.45 20.78
N ARG A 130 -13.80 13.22 19.53
CA ARG A 130 -14.52 12.41 18.55
C ARG A 130 -14.20 10.92 18.71
N ASP A 131 -15.07 10.09 18.15
CA ASP A 131 -14.82 8.66 18.02
C ASP A 131 -13.49 8.38 17.32
N ASN A 132 -12.99 7.17 17.53
CA ASN A 132 -11.65 6.73 17.17
C ASN A 132 -11.42 6.68 15.64
N LYS A 133 -11.31 7.86 15.04
CA LYS A 133 -11.11 8.14 13.62
C LYS A 133 -9.72 8.73 13.41
N ASN A 134 -9.19 8.52 12.21
CA ASN A 134 -7.77 8.71 11.93
C ASN A 134 -7.41 9.96 11.11
N PRO A 135 -8.34 10.65 10.42
CA PRO A 135 -8.05 12.00 9.96
C PRO A 135 -7.67 12.90 11.14
N LEU A 136 -6.98 13.99 10.89
CA LEU A 136 -6.67 14.99 11.92
C LEU A 136 -7.96 15.60 12.46
N PRO A 137 -7.98 15.97 13.75
CA PRO A 137 -9.09 16.75 14.30
C PRO A 137 -9.07 18.16 13.67
N ASN A 138 -10.23 18.81 13.62
CA ASN A 138 -10.38 20.09 12.91
C ASN A 138 -9.51 21.21 13.49
N ASP A 139 -9.28 21.21 14.80
CA ASP A 139 -8.37 22.13 15.47
C ASP A 139 -6.91 21.83 15.11
N GLY A 140 -6.51 20.57 15.01
CA GLY A 140 -5.20 20.17 14.47
C GLY A 140 -5.00 20.65 13.03
N LEU A 141 -6.00 20.46 12.18
CA LEU A 141 -5.97 21.00 10.81
C LEU A 141 -5.89 22.53 10.79
N LYS A 142 -6.66 23.20 11.67
CA LYS A 142 -6.67 24.65 11.76
C LYS A 142 -5.34 25.19 12.25
N ASN A 143 -4.73 24.55 13.25
CA ASN A 143 -3.43 24.92 13.79
C ASN A 143 -2.33 24.80 12.72
N LEU A 144 -2.32 23.71 11.95
CA LEU A 144 -1.40 23.58 10.81
C LEU A 144 -1.63 24.66 9.74
N ALA A 145 -2.88 25.00 9.44
CA ALA A 145 -3.21 26.08 8.52
C ALA A 145 -2.79 27.47 9.05
N ASP A 146 -2.92 27.72 10.36
CA ASP A 146 -2.44 28.93 11.03
C ASP A 146 -0.91 29.05 10.96
N LEU A 147 -0.20 27.91 11.01
CA LEU A 147 1.24 27.80 10.81
C LEU A 147 1.68 27.79 9.34
N LYS A 148 0.73 28.06 8.42
CA LYS A 148 0.95 28.13 6.97
C LYS A 148 1.51 26.86 6.34
N PHE A 149 1.12 25.68 6.82
CA PHE A 149 1.36 24.44 6.07
C PHE A 149 0.62 24.51 4.73
N GLU A 150 1.27 24.09 3.64
CA GLU A 150 0.63 24.06 2.32
C GLU A 150 -0.41 22.94 2.25
N ALA A 151 -0.04 21.77 2.77
CA ALA A 151 -0.93 20.62 2.78
C ALA A 151 -0.68 19.70 3.96
N ALA A 152 -1.75 19.01 4.38
CA ALA A 152 -1.66 17.80 5.16
C ALA A 152 -2.00 16.58 4.28
N VAL A 153 -1.40 15.43 4.58
CA VAL A 153 -1.68 14.18 3.87
C VAL A 153 -1.95 13.06 4.86
N TYR A 154 -3.15 12.51 4.78
CA TYR A 154 -3.58 11.35 5.55
C TYR A 154 -3.18 10.07 4.85
N LEU A 155 -2.33 9.28 5.50
CA LEU A 155 -1.62 8.14 4.90
C LEU A 155 -2.38 6.82 5.02
N TYR A 156 -3.71 6.84 4.99
CA TYR A 156 -4.52 5.62 4.88
C TYR A 156 -5.56 5.80 3.80
N SER A 157 -5.98 4.70 3.19
CA SER A 157 -6.89 4.66 2.05
C SER A 157 -8.37 4.66 2.43
N THR A 158 -8.71 4.55 3.72
CA THR A 158 -10.08 4.66 4.26
C THR A 158 -10.23 5.67 5.38
N ASN A 159 -11.47 5.98 5.76
CA ASN A 159 -11.84 6.87 6.88
C ASN A 159 -11.57 8.37 6.65
N PHE A 160 -11.34 8.80 5.41
CA PHE A 160 -11.18 10.22 5.07
C PHE A 160 -12.49 10.94 4.75
N GLU A 161 -13.56 10.22 4.40
CA GLU A 161 -14.86 10.78 3.96
C GLU A 161 -15.48 11.81 4.92
N THR A 162 -15.13 11.76 6.21
CA THR A 162 -15.62 12.71 7.22
C THR A 162 -14.69 13.88 7.51
N ALA A 163 -13.55 13.94 6.83
CA ALA A 163 -12.58 15.02 6.94
C ALA A 163 -12.85 16.11 5.89
N PRO A 164 -12.59 17.39 6.18
CA PRO A 164 -12.64 18.43 5.17
C PRO A 164 -11.50 18.24 4.16
N SER A 165 -11.70 18.60 2.90
CA SER A 165 -10.64 18.56 1.87
C SER A 165 -9.66 19.74 1.95
N SER A 166 -9.95 20.74 2.78
CA SER A 166 -9.12 21.93 2.99
C SER A 166 -9.47 22.60 4.31
N MET A 167 -8.55 23.36 4.89
CA MET A 167 -8.77 24.12 6.11
C MET A 167 -8.25 25.56 5.96
N ARG A 168 -9.11 26.53 6.28
CA ARG A 168 -8.72 27.95 6.34
C ARG A 168 -8.16 28.26 7.73
N GLY A 169 -6.99 28.88 7.76
CA GLY A 169 -6.41 29.38 9.01
C GLY A 169 -7.11 30.64 9.53
N SER A 170 -6.54 31.26 10.55
CA SER A 170 -7.00 32.53 11.14
C SER A 170 -6.80 33.73 10.19
N GLY A 171 -5.97 33.57 9.15
CA GLY A 171 -5.77 34.54 8.07
C GLY A 171 -6.31 34.08 6.72
N ASP A 172 -5.72 34.58 5.64
CA ASP A 172 -6.17 34.25 4.27
C ASP A 172 -5.66 32.90 3.75
N HIS A 173 -4.70 32.29 4.44
CA HIS A 173 -4.09 31.01 4.07
C HIS A 173 -5.08 29.86 4.14
N VAL A 174 -5.04 28.99 3.14
CA VAL A 174 -5.83 27.76 3.06
C VAL A 174 -4.87 26.60 2.85
N MET A 175 -4.91 25.65 3.76
CA MET A 175 -4.16 24.40 3.66
C MET A 175 -5.04 23.34 3.01
N ASP A 176 -4.51 22.62 2.02
CA ASP A 176 -5.19 21.47 1.44
C ASP A 176 -5.07 20.22 2.32
N TYR A 177 -6.05 19.32 2.26
CA TYR A 177 -6.01 18.04 2.97
C TYR A 177 -6.27 16.89 2.02
N TYR A 178 -5.25 16.04 1.84
CA TYR A 178 -5.27 14.93 0.90
C TYR A 178 -5.32 13.57 1.60
N GLN A 179 -5.84 12.58 0.89
CA GLN A 179 -5.76 11.17 1.24
C GLN A 179 -4.87 10.44 0.23
N ILE A 180 -3.68 10.00 0.66
CA ILE A 180 -2.72 9.27 -0.18
C ILE A 180 -2.04 8.24 0.72
N SER A 181 -2.27 6.94 0.50
CA SER A 181 -1.84 5.91 1.45
C SER A 181 -0.32 5.77 1.51
N GLY A 182 0.36 5.96 0.39
CA GLY A 182 1.79 5.65 0.22
C GLY A 182 2.07 4.16 0.03
N ASN A 183 1.05 3.32 -0.07
CA ASN A 183 1.21 1.87 -0.19
C ASN A 183 1.45 1.37 -1.63
N SER A 184 1.04 2.16 -2.63
CA SER A 184 1.27 1.87 -4.05
C SER A 184 2.48 2.64 -4.59
N GLN A 185 3.04 2.20 -5.71
CA GLN A 185 4.11 2.94 -6.39
C GLN A 185 3.65 4.34 -6.83
N ASP A 186 2.41 4.47 -7.31
CA ASP A 186 1.80 5.74 -7.73
C ASP A 186 1.59 6.69 -6.54
N ASP A 187 1.13 6.17 -5.41
CA ASP A 187 0.93 6.95 -4.18
C ASP A 187 2.29 7.47 -3.69
N MET A 188 3.29 6.59 -3.60
CA MET A 188 4.62 6.97 -3.15
C MET A 188 5.25 8.00 -4.10
N ARG A 189 5.08 7.81 -5.42
CA ARG A 189 5.51 8.78 -6.42
C ARG A 189 4.84 10.14 -6.24
N SER A 190 3.53 10.16 -5.99
CA SER A 190 2.78 11.40 -5.74
C SER A 190 3.31 12.14 -4.51
N LEU A 191 3.59 11.42 -3.41
CA LEU A 191 4.17 12.00 -2.19
C LEU A 191 5.57 12.59 -2.43
N LEU A 192 6.40 11.90 -3.22
CA LEU A 192 7.72 12.39 -3.63
C LEU A 192 7.63 13.64 -4.49
N GLU A 193 6.70 13.68 -5.45
CA GLU A 193 6.47 14.84 -6.32
C GLU A 193 5.95 16.04 -5.54
N MET A 194 4.96 15.86 -4.65
CA MET A 194 4.49 16.92 -3.76
C MET A 194 5.63 17.49 -2.89
N THR A 195 6.47 16.61 -2.36
CA THR A 195 7.64 17.03 -1.55
C THR A 195 8.64 17.79 -2.40
N TYR A 196 8.92 17.33 -3.62
CA TYR A 196 9.81 18.01 -4.57
C TYR A 196 9.27 19.39 -4.96
N GLU A 197 7.97 19.53 -5.20
CA GLU A 197 7.33 20.83 -5.47
C GLU A 197 7.50 21.79 -4.28
N SER A 198 7.31 21.32 -3.04
CA SER A 198 7.56 22.11 -1.83
C SER A 198 9.04 22.53 -1.69
N ILE A 199 9.99 21.66 -2.08
CA ILE A 199 11.43 22.02 -2.12
C ILE A 199 11.71 23.12 -3.15
N MET A 200 11.09 23.03 -4.33
CA MET A 200 11.39 23.91 -5.46
C MET A 200 10.64 25.25 -5.39
N ASN A 201 9.58 25.35 -4.58
CA ASN A 201 8.77 26.55 -4.44
C ASN A 201 8.77 27.04 -2.99
N PRO A 202 9.75 27.87 -2.57
CA PRO A 202 9.88 28.32 -1.18
C PRO A 202 8.75 29.26 -0.70
N ASP A 203 7.90 29.72 -1.61
CA ASP A 203 6.68 30.45 -1.26
C ASP A 203 5.56 29.51 -0.76
N GLN A 204 5.66 28.20 -1.03
CA GLN A 204 4.71 27.20 -0.55
C GLN A 204 5.12 26.70 0.83
N GLY A 205 4.15 26.57 1.72
CA GLY A 205 4.36 26.00 3.05
C GLY A 205 4.81 24.53 3.05
N PRO A 206 5.19 23.99 4.21
CA PRO A 206 5.56 22.60 4.35
C PRO A 206 4.37 21.65 4.22
N LEU A 207 4.70 20.38 3.99
CA LEU A 207 3.77 19.26 4.04
C LEU A 207 3.73 18.63 5.44
N TYR A 208 2.54 18.24 5.90
CA TYR A 208 2.37 17.43 7.10
C TYR A 208 1.84 16.03 6.76
N LEU A 209 2.71 15.03 6.83
CA LEU A 209 2.42 13.64 6.47
C LEU A 209 2.07 12.85 7.72
N HIS A 210 0.83 12.38 7.85
CA HIS A 210 0.40 11.77 9.10
C HIS A 210 -0.31 10.44 8.93
N CYS A 211 -0.08 9.57 9.91
CA CYS A 211 -0.87 8.39 10.15
C CYS A 211 -1.56 8.54 11.52
N TRP A 212 -1.98 7.46 12.15
CA TRP A 212 -2.76 7.61 13.38
C TRP A 212 -1.85 7.98 14.57
N ASN A 213 -0.83 7.17 14.89
CA ASN A 213 0.09 7.46 16.00
C ASN A 213 1.34 8.24 15.58
N GLY A 214 1.59 8.31 14.27
CA GLY A 214 2.78 8.92 13.71
C GLY A 214 4.02 8.05 13.75
N TRP A 215 3.88 6.72 13.80
CA TRP A 215 5.01 5.78 13.87
C TRP A 215 5.25 5.06 12.54
N HIS A 216 4.27 4.31 12.06
CA HIS A 216 4.48 3.31 11.01
C HIS A 216 4.43 3.90 9.61
N GLN A 217 3.25 4.27 9.13
CA GLN A 217 3.07 4.71 7.75
C GLN A 217 3.72 6.07 7.48
N SER A 218 3.55 7.04 8.39
CA SER A 218 4.25 8.32 8.24
C SER A 218 5.75 8.16 8.39
N GLY A 219 6.23 7.27 9.27
CA GLY A 219 7.64 6.93 9.33
C GLY A 219 8.17 6.25 8.08
N TYR A 220 7.40 5.36 7.45
CA TYR A 220 7.76 4.70 6.21
C TYR A 220 7.97 5.72 5.09
N VAL A 221 6.98 6.59 4.88
CA VAL A 221 7.08 7.67 3.89
C VAL A 221 8.27 8.57 4.22
N SER A 222 8.48 8.95 5.48
CA SER A 222 9.64 9.75 5.89
C SER A 222 10.98 9.09 5.56
N ALA A 223 11.12 7.78 5.78
CA ALA A 223 12.32 7.03 5.42
C ALA A 223 12.59 7.13 3.92
N VAL A 224 11.54 6.94 3.10
CA VAL A 224 11.65 7.06 1.63
C VAL A 224 12.02 8.47 1.20
N LEU A 225 11.40 9.51 1.77
CA LEU A 225 11.74 10.91 1.48
C LEU A 225 13.19 11.24 1.85
N LEU A 226 13.66 10.77 3.01
CA LEU A 226 15.06 10.95 3.44
C LEU A 226 16.02 10.22 2.49
N ARG A 227 15.69 9.00 2.04
CA ARG A 227 16.48 8.30 1.02
C ARG A 227 16.51 9.03 -0.32
N GLN A 228 15.38 9.62 -0.74
CA GLN A 228 15.29 10.39 -1.98
C GLN A 228 16.09 11.70 -1.92
N PHE A 229 15.88 12.50 -0.88
CA PHE A 229 16.31 13.90 -0.85
C PHE A 229 17.55 14.15 0.01
N CYS A 230 17.82 13.27 0.98
CA CYS A 230 18.98 13.35 1.86
C CYS A 230 20.04 12.28 1.60
N GLY A 231 19.79 11.37 0.66
CA GLY A 231 20.78 10.39 0.20
C GLY A 231 21.06 9.28 1.20
N LEU A 232 20.13 9.00 2.12
CA LEU A 232 20.27 7.89 3.06
C LEU A 232 20.40 6.54 2.30
N SER A 233 21.29 5.70 2.81
CA SER A 233 21.40 4.30 2.39
C SER A 233 20.14 3.50 2.74
N ALA A 234 20.06 2.25 2.26
CA ALA A 234 18.98 1.34 2.62
C ALA A 234 18.96 1.04 4.12
N GLU A 235 20.14 0.85 4.69
CA GLU A 235 20.38 0.57 6.09
C GLU A 235 20.03 1.80 6.95
N GLU A 236 20.49 2.99 6.56
CA GLU A 236 20.19 4.23 7.28
C GLU A 236 18.70 4.56 7.25
N GLY A 237 18.03 4.38 6.10
CA GLY A 237 16.58 4.57 5.99
C GLY A 237 15.80 3.60 6.87
N LEU A 238 16.21 2.33 6.91
CA LEU A 238 15.59 1.32 7.78
C LEU A 238 15.82 1.66 9.26
N GLN A 239 17.04 2.05 9.63
CA GLN A 239 17.38 2.37 11.00
C GLN A 239 16.64 3.63 11.49
N TYR A 240 16.50 4.64 10.61
CA TYR A 240 15.64 5.79 10.87
C TYR A 240 14.23 5.35 11.24
N TRP A 241 13.65 4.44 10.45
CA TRP A 241 12.29 3.95 10.72
C TRP A 241 12.21 3.23 12.07
N ILE A 242 13.12 2.28 12.33
CA ILE A 242 13.19 1.50 13.57
C ILE A 242 13.30 2.41 14.81
N ASN A 243 14.19 3.40 14.76
CA ASN A 243 14.43 4.31 15.88
C ASN A 243 13.25 5.24 16.13
N ASN A 244 12.48 5.58 15.08
CA ASN A 244 11.39 6.54 15.16
C ASN A 244 9.99 5.91 15.28
N THR A 245 9.90 4.60 15.51
CA THR A 245 8.64 3.92 15.89
C THR A 245 8.45 3.81 17.40
N ASP A 246 9.34 4.37 18.23
CA ASP A 246 9.29 4.34 19.69
C ASP A 246 9.02 2.93 20.28
N THR A 247 9.79 1.92 19.85
CA THR A 247 9.67 0.48 20.20
C THR A 247 8.51 -0.28 19.55
N TYR A 248 7.59 0.38 18.84
CA TYR A 248 6.47 -0.28 18.14
C TYR A 248 6.87 -0.81 16.75
N ASN A 249 8.00 -1.51 16.62
CA ASN A 249 8.54 -2.02 15.34
C ASN A 249 8.56 -3.56 15.22
N ASN A 250 7.99 -4.27 16.21
CA ASN A 250 7.82 -5.72 16.15
C ASN A 250 6.85 -6.10 15.01
N GLY A 251 7.31 -6.91 14.05
CA GLY A 251 6.59 -7.18 12.79
C GLY A 251 7.02 -6.24 11.65
N TYR A 252 6.11 -5.96 10.71
CA TYR A 252 6.27 -5.00 9.61
C TYR A 252 7.38 -5.31 8.60
N SER A 253 7.58 -6.59 8.27
CA SER A 253 8.61 -7.01 7.30
C SER A 253 8.42 -6.34 5.94
N ARG A 254 7.18 -6.06 5.51
CA ARG A 254 6.91 -5.37 4.25
C ARG A 254 7.42 -3.93 4.28
N ILE A 255 7.10 -3.13 5.30
CA ILE A 255 7.62 -1.76 5.41
C ILE A 255 9.16 -1.78 5.45
N LYS A 256 9.75 -2.67 6.25
CA LYS A 256 11.22 -2.79 6.34
C LYS A 256 11.85 -3.08 4.98
N ASN A 257 11.32 -4.08 4.26
CA ASN A 257 11.76 -4.43 2.91
C ASN A 257 11.52 -3.29 1.92
N ALA A 258 10.34 -2.67 1.93
CA ALA A 258 9.99 -1.58 1.02
C ALA A 258 10.92 -0.37 1.20
N ILE A 259 11.31 -0.06 2.45
CA ILE A 259 12.32 0.95 2.73
C ILE A 259 13.63 0.55 2.10
N GLN A 260 14.10 -0.70 2.29
CA GLN A 260 15.39 -1.18 1.78
C GLN A 260 15.44 -1.25 0.25
N ASP A 261 14.36 -1.73 -0.37
CA ASP A 261 14.22 -1.97 -1.81
C ASP A 261 13.98 -0.67 -2.60
N PHE A 262 13.58 0.42 -1.94
CA PHE A 262 13.38 1.71 -2.57
C PHE A 262 14.65 2.21 -3.28
N LYS A 263 14.47 2.66 -4.53
CA LYS A 263 15.50 3.29 -5.35
C LYS A 263 15.12 4.74 -5.63
N PRO A 264 15.97 5.72 -5.30
CA PRO A 264 15.71 7.12 -5.59
C PRO A 264 15.43 7.37 -7.07
N TYR A 265 14.46 8.24 -7.34
CA TYR A 265 14.09 8.70 -8.67
C TYR A 265 15.08 9.76 -9.16
N GLU A 266 15.65 9.53 -10.35
CA GLU A 266 16.65 10.41 -10.95
C GLU A 266 16.10 11.79 -11.32
N ASP A 267 14.83 11.84 -11.73
CA ASP A 267 14.14 13.07 -12.14
C ASP A 267 13.67 13.94 -10.97
N LEU A 268 13.74 13.42 -9.74
CA LEU A 268 13.42 14.14 -8.50
C LEU A 268 14.69 14.47 -7.68
N LYS A 269 15.87 14.43 -8.29
CA LYS A 269 17.11 14.81 -7.60
C LYS A 269 17.18 16.30 -7.34
N VAL A 270 17.75 16.64 -6.18
CA VAL A 270 18.01 18.02 -5.75
C VAL A 270 19.51 18.28 -5.72
N SER A 271 19.92 19.55 -5.77
CA SER A 271 21.34 19.91 -5.69
C SER A 271 21.90 19.64 -4.29
N SER A 272 23.23 19.47 -4.20
CA SER A 272 23.90 19.26 -2.91
C SER A 272 23.69 20.41 -1.92
N ASP A 273 23.53 21.63 -2.41
CA ASP A 273 23.33 22.81 -1.56
C ASP A 273 21.91 22.85 -0.99
N VAL A 274 20.91 22.48 -1.81
CA VAL A 274 19.53 22.30 -1.33
C VAL A 274 19.48 21.18 -0.30
N GLN A 275 20.08 20.02 -0.60
CA GLN A 275 20.17 18.87 0.30
C GLN A 275 20.75 19.26 1.67
N LYS A 276 21.89 19.96 1.72
CA LYS A 276 22.49 20.45 2.98
C LYS A 276 21.60 21.40 3.76
N THR A 277 20.71 22.12 3.08
CA THR A 277 19.84 23.12 3.72
C THR A 277 18.61 22.46 4.32
N ILE A 278 18.02 21.49 3.64
CA ILE A 278 16.75 20.85 4.07
C ILE A 278 16.96 19.62 4.96
N CYS A 279 18.11 18.96 4.91
CA CYS A 279 18.30 17.69 5.61
C CYS A 279 18.64 17.89 7.09
N PRO A 280 17.89 17.27 8.02
CA PRO A 280 18.15 17.32 9.45
C PRO A 280 19.36 16.47 9.88
N CYS A 281 19.81 16.67 11.13
CA CYS A 281 20.82 15.79 11.70
C CYS A 281 20.26 14.38 11.94
N MET A 282 21.16 13.43 11.79
CA MET A 282 20.95 11.99 11.95
C MET A 282 21.89 11.53 13.07
N ASN A 283 21.69 12.00 14.30
CA ASN A 283 22.65 11.69 15.37
C ASN A 283 22.66 10.19 15.68
N SER A 284 23.88 9.65 15.78
CA SER A 284 24.26 8.27 16.18
C SER A 284 23.15 7.24 15.99
N MET A 285 22.77 6.99 14.74
CA MET A 285 22.26 5.68 14.38
C MET A 285 23.44 4.70 14.53
N GLU A 286 23.71 4.23 15.74
CA GLU A 286 24.57 3.07 15.92
C GLU A 286 23.92 1.94 15.13
N VAL A 287 24.53 1.63 13.99
CA VAL A 287 24.13 0.51 13.15
C VAL A 287 24.56 -0.74 13.90
N SER A 288 23.76 -1.18 14.87
CA SER A 288 23.90 -2.52 15.43
C SER A 288 23.36 -3.48 14.39
N ILE A 289 24.27 -3.97 13.54
CA ILE A 289 23.96 -5.01 12.57
C ILE A 289 23.79 -6.32 13.35
N GLU A 290 22.58 -6.60 13.80
CA GLU A 290 22.14 -7.99 13.89
C GLU A 290 21.65 -8.37 12.50
N ILE A 291 22.54 -8.96 11.69
CA ILE A 291 22.10 -9.80 10.57
C ILE A 291 21.52 -11.04 11.23
N ASP A 292 20.29 -10.93 11.75
CA ASP A 292 19.55 -12.11 12.16
C ASP A 292 19.31 -12.95 10.90
N ASP A 293 19.24 -14.27 11.10
CA ASP A 293 19.10 -15.38 10.15
C ASP A 293 17.72 -15.37 9.44
N ALA A 294 17.28 -14.16 9.09
CA ALA A 294 15.92 -13.74 8.93
C ALA A 294 15.32 -14.17 7.61
N ALA A 295 16.08 -14.80 6.69
CA ALA A 295 15.55 -15.32 5.43
C ALA A 295 14.66 -16.57 5.60
N GLN A 296 14.92 -17.41 6.60
CA GLN A 296 14.11 -18.59 6.88
C GLN A 296 12.93 -18.28 7.84
N LYS A 297 13.10 -17.30 8.72
CA LYS A 297 12.03 -16.77 9.58
C LYS A 297 11.17 -15.70 8.87
N LYS A 298 11.58 -15.28 7.66
CA LYS A 298 11.18 -14.04 6.97
C LYS A 298 9.70 -13.91 6.66
N MET A 299 8.95 -15.01 6.70
CA MET A 299 7.71 -15.09 5.95
C MET A 299 6.77 -16.25 6.36
N GLN A 300 7.16 -17.03 7.38
CA GLN A 300 6.21 -17.73 8.25
C GLN A 300 5.16 -16.79 8.86
N ASN A 301 5.50 -15.52 9.09
CA ASN A 301 4.62 -14.51 9.69
C ASN A 301 3.72 -13.77 8.68
N THR A 302 3.84 -14.02 7.38
CA THR A 302 3.10 -13.24 6.36
C THR A 302 1.61 -13.61 6.29
N LEU A 303 1.25 -14.82 6.74
CA LEU A 303 -0.13 -15.33 6.78
C LEU A 303 -0.77 -15.21 8.18
N MET A 304 0.05 -15.15 9.22
CA MET A 304 -0.41 -14.94 10.60
C MET A 304 -0.32 -13.46 10.97
N VAL A 305 -1.28 -12.67 10.49
CA VAL A 305 -1.33 -11.24 10.79
C VAL A 305 -1.97 -10.99 12.15
N LYS A 306 -1.15 -10.78 13.18
CA LYS A 306 -1.64 -10.38 14.51
C LYS A 306 -2.20 -8.97 14.46
N VAL A 307 -3.51 -8.88 14.27
CA VAL A 307 -4.30 -7.65 14.40
C VAL A 307 -4.76 -7.53 15.87
N PRO A 308 -4.10 -6.71 16.72
CA PRO A 308 -4.55 -6.54 18.10
C PRO A 308 -5.91 -5.85 18.17
N PHE A 309 -6.81 -6.38 18.99
CA PHE A 309 -8.07 -5.74 19.36
C PHE A 309 -8.09 -5.46 20.86
N GLU A 310 -8.62 -4.28 21.21
CA GLU A 310 -8.94 -3.92 22.59
C GLU A 310 -9.96 -4.91 23.19
N SER A 311 -9.91 -5.08 24.51
CA SER A 311 -10.85 -5.94 25.23
C SER A 311 -12.29 -5.49 24.95
N ASN A 312 -13.18 -6.45 24.66
CA ASN A 312 -14.59 -6.21 24.29
C ASN A 312 -14.84 -5.26 23.10
N SER A 313 -13.83 -4.95 22.28
CA SER A 313 -13.97 -4.07 21.12
C SER A 313 -13.84 -4.84 19.81
N SER A 314 -14.70 -4.55 18.84
CA SER A 314 -14.55 -4.99 17.45
C SER A 314 -13.88 -3.95 16.56
N ALA A 315 -13.52 -2.78 17.08
CA ALA A 315 -12.92 -1.71 16.30
C ALA A 315 -11.49 -2.07 15.87
N ILE A 316 -11.18 -1.90 14.58
CA ILE A 316 -9.81 -2.02 14.09
C ILE A 316 -9.01 -0.81 14.60
N THR A 317 -7.95 -1.08 15.35
CA THR A 317 -7.01 -0.05 15.84
C THR A 317 -6.09 0.42 14.69
N PRO A 318 -5.24 1.45 14.84
CA PRO A 318 -4.38 1.90 13.75
C PRO A 318 -3.24 0.98 13.43
N GLY A 319 -2.65 0.44 14.49
CA GLY A 319 -1.56 -0.52 14.36
C GLY A 319 -2.09 -1.67 13.53
N SER A 320 -3.28 -2.16 13.90
CA SER A 320 -4.07 -3.13 13.16
C SER A 320 -4.34 -2.74 11.70
N LEU A 321 -4.76 -1.51 11.41
CA LEU A 321 -4.94 -1.02 10.03
C LEU A 321 -3.63 -1.06 9.24
N THR A 322 -2.51 -0.67 9.85
CA THR A 322 -1.21 -0.70 9.18
C THR A 322 -0.85 -2.13 8.78
N VAL A 323 -1.04 -3.12 9.66
CA VAL A 323 -0.74 -4.52 9.28
C VAL A 323 -1.73 -5.07 8.25
N ILE A 324 -3.00 -4.66 8.28
CA ILE A 324 -3.98 -5.03 7.26
C ILE A 324 -3.65 -4.41 5.90
N ASP A 325 -3.21 -3.15 5.86
CA ASP A 325 -2.73 -2.48 4.65
C ASP A 325 -1.51 -3.18 4.04
N GLU A 326 -0.61 -3.72 4.87
CA GLU A 326 0.47 -4.57 4.37
C GLU A 326 -0.06 -5.83 3.67
N TYR A 327 -1.10 -6.45 4.24
CA TYR A 327 -1.74 -7.63 3.67
C TYR A 327 -2.47 -7.32 2.36
N ILE A 328 -3.08 -6.13 2.23
CA ILE A 328 -3.74 -5.69 0.99
C ILE A 328 -2.77 -5.61 -0.17
N VAL A 329 -1.58 -5.03 0.04
CA VAL A 329 -0.56 -4.95 -1.01
C VAL A 329 -0.17 -6.35 -1.48
N LEU A 330 0.02 -7.27 -0.54
CA LEU A 330 0.30 -8.67 -0.85
C LEU A 330 -0.83 -9.32 -1.67
N LEU A 331 -2.09 -9.12 -1.29
CA LEU A 331 -3.25 -9.68 -1.99
C LEU A 331 -3.43 -9.10 -3.39
N ARG A 332 -3.05 -7.84 -3.61
CA ARG A 332 -3.05 -7.18 -4.93
C ARG A 332 -1.92 -7.69 -5.82
N GLU A 333 -0.72 -7.89 -5.28
CA GLU A 333 0.41 -8.44 -6.05
C GLU A 333 0.22 -9.93 -6.38
N ASN A 334 -0.62 -10.63 -5.61
CA ASN A 334 -0.83 -12.05 -5.73
C ASN A 334 -2.32 -12.37 -5.90
N GLU A 335 -2.87 -12.04 -7.06
CA GLU A 335 -4.30 -12.22 -7.38
C GLU A 335 -4.79 -13.67 -7.40
N PHE A 336 -3.86 -14.62 -7.30
CA PHE A 336 -4.12 -16.05 -7.37
C PHE A 336 -4.37 -16.71 -6.00
N PHE A 337 -4.45 -15.95 -4.90
CA PHE A 337 -4.80 -16.48 -3.58
C PHE A 337 -6.25 -16.21 -3.23
N ASP A 338 -6.90 -17.25 -2.70
CA ASP A 338 -8.15 -17.14 -1.96
C ASP A 338 -7.85 -17.27 -0.47
N VAL A 339 -8.43 -16.40 0.35
CA VAL A 339 -8.09 -16.24 1.75
C VAL A 339 -9.33 -16.24 2.64
N GLU A 340 -9.29 -17.00 3.72
CA GLU A 340 -10.22 -16.90 4.85
C GLU A 340 -9.62 -15.98 5.93
N ILE A 341 -10.37 -14.96 6.33
CA ILE A 341 -10.09 -14.14 7.50
C ILE A 341 -10.64 -14.84 8.75
N GLY A 342 -9.76 -15.40 9.57
CA GLY A 342 -10.09 -16.04 10.85
C GLY A 342 -10.01 -15.07 12.02
N GLY A 343 -11.07 -14.92 12.81
CA GLY A 343 -11.10 -14.10 14.02
C GLY A 343 -11.06 -14.94 15.29
N HIS A 344 -10.26 -14.52 16.28
CA HIS A 344 -10.15 -15.24 17.56
C HIS A 344 -10.34 -14.31 18.77
N SER A 345 -10.81 -14.88 19.87
CA SER A 345 -10.95 -14.21 21.17
C SER A 345 -10.06 -14.86 22.22
N SER A 346 -9.88 -14.16 23.35
CA SER A 346 -9.36 -14.77 24.57
C SER A 346 -10.41 -15.67 25.22
N ALA A 347 -9.98 -16.54 26.13
CA ALA A 347 -10.84 -17.47 26.88
C ALA A 347 -11.74 -16.84 27.97
N PRO A 348 -11.37 -15.74 28.64
CA PRO A 348 -12.27 -15.15 29.62
C PRO A 348 -13.52 -14.57 28.95
N GLY A 349 -14.69 -14.82 29.54
CA GLY A 349 -15.97 -14.30 29.06
C GLY A 349 -17.00 -15.40 28.82
N ASP A 350 -18.11 -15.03 28.19
CA ASP A 350 -19.10 -15.98 27.71
C ASP A 350 -18.66 -16.55 26.35
N PHE A 351 -18.68 -17.88 26.21
CA PHE A 351 -18.26 -18.59 25.00
C PHE A 351 -18.99 -18.09 23.75
N TYR A 352 -20.31 -17.88 23.84
CA TYR A 352 -21.13 -17.46 22.70
C TYR A 352 -20.86 -15.99 22.34
N ALA A 353 -20.68 -15.13 23.34
CA ALA A 353 -20.26 -13.74 23.13
C ALA A 353 -18.88 -13.66 22.47
N ASN A 354 -17.94 -14.50 22.90
CA ASN A 354 -16.59 -14.60 22.34
C ASN A 354 -16.62 -15.04 20.86
N GLN A 355 -17.45 -16.03 20.54
CA GLN A 355 -17.71 -16.45 19.16
C GLN A 355 -18.23 -15.29 18.31
N VAL A 356 -19.32 -14.62 18.74
CA VAL A 356 -19.93 -13.51 18.01
C VAL A 356 -18.97 -12.33 17.83
N LEU A 357 -18.17 -12.00 18.85
CA LEU A 357 -17.19 -10.92 18.78
C LEU A 357 -16.08 -11.22 17.78
N SER A 358 -15.58 -12.46 17.78
CA SER A 358 -14.53 -12.88 16.84
C SER A 358 -15.00 -12.84 15.39
N GLU A 359 -16.23 -13.27 15.13
CA GLU A 359 -16.88 -13.20 13.81
C GLU A 359 -17.03 -11.76 13.33
N LYS A 360 -17.50 -10.86 14.21
CA LYS A 360 -17.62 -9.43 13.90
C LYS A 360 -16.27 -8.81 13.53
N ARG A 361 -15.20 -9.17 14.23
CA ARG A 361 -13.83 -8.69 13.92
C ARG A 361 -13.35 -9.19 12.56
N ALA A 362 -13.52 -10.47 12.28
CA ALA A 362 -13.18 -11.06 10.99
C ALA A 362 -13.95 -10.41 9.83
N LYS A 363 -15.25 -10.21 10.02
CA LYS A 363 -16.11 -9.52 9.06
C LYS A 363 -15.66 -8.08 8.80
N LEU A 364 -15.28 -7.34 9.83
CA LEU A 364 -14.84 -5.95 9.67
C LEU A 364 -13.55 -5.87 8.84
N VAL A 365 -12.61 -6.79 9.07
CA VAL A 365 -11.40 -6.91 8.24
C VAL A 365 -11.75 -7.30 6.80
N TYR A 366 -12.65 -8.26 6.60
CA TYR A 366 -13.17 -8.63 5.27
C TYR A 366 -13.78 -7.43 4.51
N GLU A 367 -14.66 -6.67 5.17
CA GLU A 367 -15.29 -5.47 4.60
C GLU A 367 -14.24 -4.40 4.25
N TYR A 368 -13.21 -4.26 5.08
CA TYR A 368 -12.08 -3.37 4.82
C TYR A 368 -11.27 -3.79 3.58
N LEU A 369 -10.93 -5.07 3.43
CA LEU A 369 -10.21 -5.57 2.26
C LEU A 369 -10.98 -5.32 0.94
N ILE A 370 -12.31 -5.48 0.98
CA ILE A 370 -13.17 -5.19 -0.19
C ILE A 370 -13.21 -3.69 -0.50
N ALA A 371 -13.33 -2.84 0.52
CA ALA A 371 -13.27 -1.40 0.33
C ALA A 371 -11.93 -0.97 -0.30
N GLU A 372 -10.88 -1.72 -0.02
CA GLU A 372 -9.54 -1.61 -0.61
C GLU A 372 -9.38 -2.31 -1.96
N GLY A 373 -10.48 -2.73 -2.59
CA GLY A 373 -10.48 -3.25 -3.95
C GLY A 373 -9.96 -4.68 -4.08
N ILE A 374 -9.87 -5.45 -2.99
CA ILE A 374 -9.71 -6.90 -3.10
C ILE A 374 -11.04 -7.52 -3.52
N GLU A 375 -11.00 -8.40 -4.52
CA GLU A 375 -12.19 -9.05 -5.08
C GLU A 375 -12.90 -9.90 -4.02
N PRO A 376 -14.21 -9.70 -3.76
CA PRO A 376 -14.95 -10.46 -2.74
C PRO A 376 -14.91 -11.97 -2.97
N GLU A 377 -14.83 -12.43 -4.22
CA GLU A 377 -14.78 -13.85 -4.58
C GLU A 377 -13.53 -14.56 -4.05
N ARG A 378 -12.47 -13.80 -3.77
CA ARG A 378 -11.21 -14.29 -3.23
C ARG A 378 -11.19 -14.34 -1.70
N LEU A 379 -12.26 -13.86 -1.04
CA LEU A 379 -12.28 -13.66 0.39
C LEU A 379 -13.44 -14.41 1.04
N THR A 380 -13.17 -15.01 2.19
CA THR A 380 -14.19 -15.50 3.13
C THR A 380 -13.82 -15.08 4.54
N TYR A 381 -14.72 -15.16 5.51
CA TYR A 381 -14.39 -14.85 6.90
C TYR A 381 -15.08 -15.81 7.86
N ARG A 382 -14.47 -15.99 9.04
CA ARG A 382 -14.98 -16.87 10.09
C ARG A 382 -14.51 -16.43 11.46
N GLY A 383 -15.40 -16.45 12.44
CA GLY A 383 -15.07 -16.38 13.86
C GLY A 383 -14.78 -17.77 14.42
N TYR A 384 -13.71 -17.89 15.20
CA TYR A 384 -13.35 -19.10 15.93
C TYR A 384 -13.57 -18.97 17.45
N GLY A 385 -13.91 -17.77 17.93
CA GLY A 385 -14.05 -17.48 19.35
C GLY A 385 -12.80 -17.91 20.13
N GLU A 386 -13.02 -18.64 21.21
CA GLU A 386 -11.98 -19.21 22.05
C GLU A 386 -11.64 -20.68 21.73
N SER A 387 -12.13 -21.22 20.60
CA SER A 387 -11.91 -22.64 20.26
C SER A 387 -10.47 -22.97 19.83
N GLN A 388 -9.69 -21.95 19.45
CA GLN A 388 -8.32 -22.08 18.94
C GLN A 388 -7.37 -21.12 19.66
N LEU A 389 -7.21 -21.33 20.97
CA LEU A 389 -6.26 -20.57 21.80
C LEU A 389 -4.82 -20.97 21.45
N LEU A 390 -3.96 -19.98 21.24
CA LEU A 390 -2.52 -20.19 21.13
C LEU A 390 -1.87 -20.36 22.50
N ASP A 391 -2.46 -19.76 23.53
CA ASP A 391 -1.94 -19.78 24.90
C ASP A 391 -3.09 -19.98 25.88
N ILE A 392 -3.16 -21.17 26.48
CA ILE A 392 -4.27 -21.54 27.38
C ILE A 392 -4.19 -20.86 28.76
N ARG A 393 -3.11 -20.12 29.04
CA ARG A 393 -2.91 -19.45 30.34
C ARG A 393 -3.88 -18.29 30.50
N ASN A 394 -4.27 -18.02 31.74
CA ASN A 394 -5.15 -16.92 32.10
C ASN A 394 -4.34 -15.70 32.55
N THR A 395 -3.59 -15.10 31.63
CA THR A 395 -2.70 -13.95 31.85
C THR A 395 -2.92 -12.91 30.75
N GLN A 396 -2.66 -11.63 31.02
CA GLN A 396 -2.84 -10.56 30.03
C GLN A 396 -2.06 -10.85 28.73
N GLU A 397 -0.82 -11.32 28.83
CA GLU A 397 0.03 -11.66 27.69
C GLU A 397 -0.56 -12.80 26.85
N ALA A 398 -1.17 -13.79 27.49
CA ALA A 398 -1.86 -14.89 26.82
C ALA A 398 -3.15 -14.40 26.12
N HIS A 399 -3.93 -13.54 26.79
CA HIS A 399 -5.09 -12.93 26.19
C HIS A 399 -4.72 -12.10 24.96
N ASP A 400 -3.64 -11.34 25.02
CA ASP A 400 -3.15 -10.52 23.92
C ASP A 400 -2.71 -11.38 22.73
N LYS A 401 -2.08 -12.53 22.99
CA LYS A 401 -1.75 -13.51 21.94
C LYS A 401 -2.99 -14.14 21.31
N ASN A 402 -4.01 -14.43 22.11
CA ASN A 402 -5.22 -15.11 21.64
C ASN A 402 -6.15 -14.19 20.84
N ARG A 403 -6.23 -12.90 21.19
CA ARG A 403 -7.01 -11.89 20.46
C ARG A 403 -6.29 -11.50 19.17
N ARG A 404 -6.57 -12.21 18.09
CA ARG A 404 -5.89 -12.05 16.81
C ARG A 404 -6.82 -12.25 15.62
N ILE A 405 -6.34 -11.83 14.47
CA ILE A 405 -6.84 -12.25 13.15
C ILE A 405 -5.80 -13.19 12.55
N GLU A 406 -6.25 -14.12 11.72
CA GLU A 406 -5.40 -14.96 10.90
C GLU A 406 -5.90 -14.87 9.46
N PHE A 407 -4.98 -14.91 8.49
CA PHE A 407 -5.33 -15.00 7.09
C PHE A 407 -4.91 -16.38 6.59
N ASN A 408 -5.89 -17.26 6.44
CA ASN A 408 -5.67 -18.63 6.01
C ASN A 408 -5.80 -18.69 4.49
N VAL A 409 -4.77 -19.16 3.78
CA VAL A 409 -4.92 -19.43 2.34
C VAL A 409 -5.77 -20.67 2.19
N ILE A 410 -6.92 -20.52 1.56
CA ILE A 410 -7.89 -21.60 1.36
C ILE A 410 -7.96 -22.06 -0.11
N GLY A 411 -7.34 -21.31 -1.02
CA GLY A 411 -7.35 -21.62 -2.45
C GLY A 411 -6.17 -21.02 -3.19
N LEU A 412 -5.78 -21.71 -4.26
CA LEU A 412 -4.74 -21.28 -5.21
C LEU A 412 -5.33 -21.33 -6.63
N ASN A 413 -5.43 -20.17 -7.26
CA ASN A 413 -5.92 -19.99 -8.62
C ASN A 413 -4.77 -19.54 -9.54
N LEU A 414 -3.62 -20.22 -9.46
CA LEU A 414 -2.43 -19.88 -10.26
C LEU A 414 -2.45 -20.62 -11.60
N GLU A 415 -2.53 -19.85 -12.70
CA GLU A 415 -2.43 -20.36 -14.05
C GLU A 415 -1.09 -20.01 -14.70
N ILE A 416 -0.30 -21.03 -15.06
CA ILE A 416 0.98 -20.84 -15.77
C ILE A 416 0.83 -21.29 -17.23
N GLN A 417 1.03 -20.37 -18.17
CA GLN A 417 0.93 -20.66 -19.60
C GLN A 417 2.26 -21.12 -20.18
N PHE A 418 2.24 -22.24 -20.91
CA PHE A 418 3.42 -22.76 -21.59
C PHE A 418 3.39 -22.49 -23.10
N ALA A 419 4.57 -22.27 -23.67
CA ALA A 419 4.73 -22.22 -25.12
C ALA A 419 4.32 -23.56 -25.77
N LYS A 420 3.89 -23.49 -27.03
CA LYS A 420 3.48 -24.67 -27.81
C LYS A 420 4.61 -25.70 -27.84
N ASN A 421 4.27 -26.97 -27.59
CA ASN A 421 5.21 -28.09 -27.55
C ASN A 421 6.42 -27.91 -26.60
N SER A 422 6.29 -27.06 -25.59
CA SER A 422 7.35 -26.80 -24.61
C SER A 422 6.90 -27.14 -23.20
N SER A 423 7.82 -27.72 -22.43
CA SER A 423 7.76 -27.92 -20.98
C SER A 423 8.72 -27.01 -20.21
N ARG A 424 9.35 -26.04 -20.89
CA ARG A 424 10.19 -25.03 -20.24
C ARG A 424 9.33 -24.06 -19.43
N LEU A 425 9.59 -23.98 -18.13
CA LEU A 425 8.94 -23.03 -17.24
C LEU A 425 9.18 -21.58 -17.71
N PRO A 426 8.13 -20.76 -17.88
CA PRO A 426 8.29 -19.34 -18.19
C PRO A 426 8.91 -18.59 -17.01
N GLN A 427 9.85 -17.69 -17.29
CA GLN A 427 10.48 -16.85 -16.26
C GLN A 427 9.46 -15.97 -15.52
N SER A 428 8.38 -15.56 -16.20
CA SER A 428 7.29 -14.77 -15.60
C SER A 428 6.56 -15.50 -14.48
N ALA A 429 6.64 -16.84 -14.40
CA ALA A 429 6.01 -17.63 -13.35
C ALA A 429 6.91 -17.80 -12.11
N GLU A 430 8.19 -17.44 -12.19
CA GLU A 430 9.18 -17.71 -11.14
C GLU A 430 8.86 -16.97 -9.83
N SER A 431 8.45 -15.70 -9.88
CA SER A 431 8.09 -14.92 -8.70
C SER A 431 6.84 -15.46 -7.99
N GLN A 432 5.81 -15.83 -8.76
CA GLN A 432 4.58 -16.43 -8.23
C GLN A 432 4.87 -17.79 -7.59
N LEU A 433 5.69 -18.62 -8.22
CA LEU A 433 6.10 -19.91 -7.68
C LEU A 433 6.99 -19.79 -6.45
N LEU A 434 7.87 -18.78 -6.39
CA LEU A 434 8.60 -18.50 -5.16
C LEU A 434 7.61 -18.19 -4.05
N PHE A 435 6.58 -17.35 -4.27
CA PHE A 435 5.56 -17.11 -3.25
C PHE A 435 4.82 -18.40 -2.84
N VAL A 436 4.47 -19.30 -3.77
CA VAL A 436 3.84 -20.59 -3.43
C VAL A 436 4.76 -21.44 -2.55
N ARG A 437 6.05 -21.54 -2.90
CA ARG A 437 7.07 -22.24 -2.09
C ARG A 437 7.12 -21.71 -0.66
N GLU A 438 7.05 -20.41 -0.56
CA GLU A 438 7.12 -19.68 0.68
C GLU A 438 5.90 -19.92 1.58
N MET A 439 4.71 -19.92 0.99
CA MET A 439 3.47 -20.29 1.67
C MET A 439 3.51 -21.74 2.20
N LEU A 440 4.07 -22.68 1.42
CA LEU A 440 4.26 -24.07 1.85
C LEU A 440 5.23 -24.20 3.03
N ALA A 441 6.36 -23.47 3.00
CA ALA A 441 7.32 -23.45 4.08
C ALA A 441 6.72 -22.87 5.39
N ALA A 442 5.79 -21.92 5.25
CA ALA A 442 5.07 -21.35 6.37
C ALA A 442 4.04 -22.30 6.99
N ASN A 443 3.48 -23.22 6.19
CA ASN A 443 2.38 -24.10 6.59
C ASN A 443 2.73 -25.57 6.33
N PRO A 444 3.44 -26.25 7.25
CA PRO A 444 3.87 -27.64 7.06
C PRO A 444 2.73 -28.64 6.81
N THR A 445 1.49 -28.29 7.20
CA THR A 445 0.30 -29.10 6.98
C THR A 445 -0.28 -28.96 5.58
N TYR A 446 0.08 -27.90 4.85
CA TYR A 446 -0.38 -27.71 3.48
C TYR A 446 0.41 -28.58 2.53
N SER A 447 -0.29 -29.11 1.53
CA SER A 447 0.35 -29.70 0.36
C SER A 447 -0.35 -29.20 -0.89
N ILE A 448 0.32 -29.27 -2.03
CA ILE A 448 -0.25 -28.87 -3.31
C ILE A 448 -0.19 -29.99 -4.32
N THR A 449 -1.20 -30.01 -5.20
CA THR A 449 -1.21 -30.83 -6.40
C THR A 449 -1.05 -29.94 -7.64
N ILE A 450 0.04 -30.14 -8.37
CA ILE A 450 0.35 -29.45 -9.63
C ILE A 450 -0.23 -30.25 -10.78
N VAL A 451 -1.24 -29.71 -11.45
CA VAL A 451 -1.97 -30.38 -12.52
C VAL A 451 -1.62 -29.72 -13.86
N GLY A 452 -1.03 -30.51 -14.77
CA GLY A 452 -0.72 -30.04 -16.11
C GLY A 452 -1.82 -30.35 -17.12
N HIS A 453 -2.05 -29.41 -18.03
CA HIS A 453 -3.01 -29.53 -19.13
C HIS A 453 -2.38 -29.17 -20.48
N THR A 454 -2.94 -29.72 -21.54
CA THR A 454 -2.67 -29.34 -22.93
C THR A 454 -3.95 -28.86 -23.60
N ASP A 455 -3.81 -28.27 -24.79
CA ASP A 455 -4.93 -28.18 -25.72
C ASP A 455 -5.15 -29.53 -26.42
N ILE A 456 -6.23 -29.63 -27.21
CA ILE A 456 -6.62 -30.87 -27.90
C ILE A 456 -5.75 -31.21 -29.12
N SER A 457 -4.85 -30.31 -29.54
CA SER A 457 -4.11 -30.50 -30.79
C SER A 457 -3.07 -31.60 -30.64
N GLY A 458 -2.89 -32.39 -31.70
CA GLY A 458 -1.87 -33.44 -31.74
C GLY A 458 -2.32 -34.77 -31.13
N ASP A 459 -1.36 -35.64 -30.90
CA ASP A 459 -1.59 -36.99 -30.41
C ASP A 459 -1.88 -37.01 -28.89
N ALA A 460 -2.84 -37.85 -28.48
CA ALA A 460 -3.30 -37.92 -27.09
C ALA A 460 -2.20 -38.39 -26.12
N ASP A 461 -1.38 -39.38 -26.51
CA ASP A 461 -0.28 -39.89 -25.68
C ASP A 461 0.84 -38.84 -25.57
N VAL A 462 1.08 -38.09 -26.64
CA VAL A 462 1.99 -36.93 -26.62
C VAL A 462 1.48 -35.86 -25.67
N ASN A 463 0.20 -35.53 -25.71
CA ASN A 463 -0.42 -34.54 -24.82
C ASN A 463 -0.39 -34.98 -23.34
N GLN A 464 -0.63 -36.27 -23.08
CA GLN A 464 -0.56 -36.84 -21.75
C GLN A 464 0.87 -36.78 -21.17
N ARG A 465 1.88 -37.08 -21.98
CA ARG A 465 3.29 -36.92 -21.58
C ARG A 465 3.66 -35.46 -21.37
N LEU A 466 3.31 -34.57 -22.31
CA LEU A 466 3.66 -33.16 -22.25
C LEU A 466 3.03 -32.44 -21.05
N SER A 467 1.76 -32.71 -20.75
CA SER A 467 1.10 -32.17 -19.55
C SER A 467 1.82 -32.60 -18.27
N ARG A 468 2.22 -33.88 -18.16
CA ARG A 468 3.00 -34.39 -17.02
C ARG A 468 4.37 -33.71 -16.93
N GLU A 469 5.08 -33.56 -18.05
CA GLU A 469 6.39 -32.89 -18.08
C GLU A 469 6.31 -31.42 -17.63
N ARG A 470 5.26 -30.70 -18.01
CA ARG A 470 5.03 -29.32 -17.54
C ARG A 470 4.79 -29.27 -16.04
N ALA A 471 3.94 -30.17 -15.53
CA ALA A 471 3.68 -30.26 -14.09
C ALA A 471 4.96 -30.62 -13.32
N TYR A 472 5.77 -31.52 -13.87
CA TYR A 472 7.07 -31.89 -13.33
C TYR A 472 8.06 -30.71 -13.36
N ALA A 473 8.06 -29.87 -14.39
CA ALA A 473 8.93 -28.69 -14.46
C ALA A 473 8.64 -27.70 -13.31
N VAL A 474 7.36 -27.50 -12.97
CA VAL A 474 6.96 -26.69 -11.82
C VAL A 474 7.36 -27.37 -10.50
N TYR A 475 7.12 -28.67 -10.36
CA TYR A 475 7.54 -29.47 -9.21
C TYR A 475 9.04 -29.34 -8.95
N GLU A 476 9.86 -29.54 -9.98
CA GLU A 476 11.32 -29.46 -9.89
C GLU A 476 11.79 -28.05 -9.56
N TYR A 477 11.14 -27.01 -10.10
CA TYR A 477 11.44 -25.64 -9.73
C TYR A 477 11.21 -25.41 -8.24
N LEU A 478 10.01 -25.73 -7.72
CA LEU A 478 9.68 -25.56 -6.31
C LEU A 478 10.62 -26.35 -5.40
N ARG A 479 10.87 -27.63 -5.73
CA ARG A 479 11.82 -28.50 -5.02
C ARG A 479 13.23 -27.90 -4.98
N ARG A 480 13.75 -27.46 -6.13
CA ARG A 480 15.10 -26.87 -6.22
C ARG A 480 15.20 -25.56 -5.45
N THR A 481 14.13 -24.78 -5.38
CA THR A 481 14.07 -23.53 -4.61
C THR A 481 13.81 -23.75 -3.11
N GLY A 482 13.59 -25.00 -2.67
CA GLY A 482 13.56 -25.36 -1.24
C GLY A 482 12.20 -25.78 -0.68
N ALA A 483 11.16 -26.01 -1.50
CA ALA A 483 9.92 -26.62 -1.01
C ALA A 483 10.16 -28.08 -0.61
N SER A 484 9.54 -28.51 0.50
CA SER A 484 9.58 -29.91 0.94
C SER A 484 8.88 -30.80 -0.08
N THR A 485 9.53 -31.91 -0.47
CA THR A 485 8.94 -32.88 -1.40
C THR A 485 7.68 -33.55 -0.87
N ASP A 486 7.51 -33.61 0.45
CA ASP A 486 6.33 -34.20 1.09
C ASP A 486 5.07 -33.34 0.90
N GLN A 487 5.25 -32.06 0.57
CA GLN A 487 4.15 -31.12 0.31
C GLN A 487 3.83 -31.00 -1.19
N LEU A 488 4.57 -31.69 -2.07
CA LEU A 488 4.47 -31.50 -3.51
C LEU A 488 3.99 -32.77 -4.23
N PHE A 489 2.87 -32.66 -4.91
CA PHE A 489 2.35 -33.69 -5.81
C PHE A 489 2.18 -33.12 -7.22
N TYR A 490 2.29 -33.97 -8.24
CA TYR A 490 2.04 -33.52 -9.62
C TYR A 490 1.40 -34.62 -10.47
N LYS A 491 0.59 -34.21 -11.45
CA LYS A 491 -0.01 -35.10 -12.45
C LYS A 491 -0.26 -34.36 -13.78
N GLY A 492 -0.27 -35.12 -14.88
CA GLY A 492 -0.70 -34.63 -16.19
C GLY A 492 -2.10 -35.14 -16.51
N MET A 493 -2.95 -34.29 -17.09
CA MET A 493 -4.32 -34.61 -17.49
C MET A 493 -4.54 -34.55 -19.01
N GLY A 494 -3.47 -34.38 -19.79
CA GLY A 494 -3.56 -34.23 -21.24
C GLY A 494 -4.54 -33.13 -21.64
N ALA A 495 -5.40 -33.42 -22.61
CA ALA A 495 -6.43 -32.51 -23.10
C ALA A 495 -7.82 -32.77 -22.48
N ASP A 496 -7.91 -33.65 -21.49
CA ASP A 496 -9.18 -34.25 -21.02
C ASP A 496 -10.04 -33.29 -20.19
N GLN A 497 -9.46 -32.17 -19.72
CA GLN A 497 -10.13 -31.17 -18.89
C GLN A 497 -9.96 -29.75 -19.47
N PRO A 498 -10.57 -29.47 -20.64
CA PRO A 498 -10.51 -28.15 -21.24
C PRO A 498 -11.39 -27.17 -20.45
N ARG A 499 -10.83 -26.00 -20.11
CA ARG A 499 -11.57 -24.89 -19.46
C ARG A 499 -12.16 -23.92 -20.50
N TYR A 500 -11.55 -23.89 -21.69
CA TYR A 500 -11.92 -23.02 -22.79
C TYR A 500 -12.15 -23.82 -24.09
N SER A 501 -12.85 -23.24 -25.07
CA SER A 501 -13.05 -23.89 -26.37
C SER A 501 -11.71 -24.16 -27.07
N ASN A 502 -11.52 -25.38 -27.56
CA ASN A 502 -10.34 -25.74 -28.36
C ASN A 502 -10.46 -25.34 -29.84
N ASP A 503 -11.59 -24.78 -30.25
CA ASP A 503 -11.84 -24.42 -31.65
C ASP A 503 -11.05 -23.16 -32.05
N THR A 504 -10.74 -22.29 -31.08
CA THR A 504 -10.01 -21.05 -31.29
C THR A 504 -8.57 -21.14 -30.78
N GLU A 505 -7.63 -20.44 -31.42
CA GLU A 505 -6.25 -20.40 -30.90
C GLU A 505 -6.17 -19.75 -29.52
N PHE A 506 -7.02 -18.75 -29.26
CA PHE A 506 -7.12 -18.13 -27.95
C PHE A 506 -7.50 -19.16 -26.88
N GLY A 507 -8.57 -19.93 -27.10
CA GLY A 507 -9.00 -20.94 -26.12
C GLY A 507 -8.00 -22.10 -25.98
N ARG A 508 -7.37 -22.55 -27.07
CA ARG A 508 -6.26 -23.51 -26.99
C ARG A 508 -5.10 -22.98 -26.15
N SER A 509 -4.73 -21.70 -26.33
CA SER A 509 -3.66 -21.09 -25.53
C SER A 509 -3.96 -21.08 -24.03
N LYS A 510 -5.22 -20.87 -23.66
CA LYS A 510 -5.68 -20.92 -22.27
C LYS A 510 -5.76 -22.35 -21.71
N ASN A 511 -5.99 -23.35 -22.56
CA ASN A 511 -5.97 -24.76 -22.14
C ASN A 511 -4.54 -25.30 -21.92
N ARG A 512 -3.51 -24.68 -22.52
CA ARG A 512 -2.08 -24.99 -22.25
C ARG A 512 -1.60 -24.40 -20.92
N ARG A 513 -2.15 -24.91 -19.82
CA ARG A 513 -1.97 -24.34 -18.47
C ARG A 513 -1.43 -25.35 -17.45
N ILE A 514 -0.91 -24.82 -16.36
CA ILE A 514 -0.80 -25.50 -15.07
C ILE A 514 -1.87 -24.96 -14.14
N GLU A 515 -2.45 -25.84 -13.34
CA GLU A 515 -3.34 -25.53 -12.23
C GLU A 515 -2.67 -26.03 -10.94
N ILE A 516 -2.59 -25.19 -9.91
CA ILE A 516 -2.07 -25.58 -8.60
C ILE A 516 -3.23 -25.65 -7.63
N ILE A 517 -3.47 -26.83 -7.06
CA ILE A 517 -4.56 -27.07 -6.13
C ILE A 517 -3.96 -27.21 -4.73
N LEU A 518 -4.48 -26.46 -3.75
CA LEU A 518 -4.17 -26.65 -2.33
C LEU A 518 -4.98 -27.84 -1.79
N ASN A 519 -4.33 -28.76 -1.10
CA ASN A 519 -4.95 -29.96 -0.52
C ASN A 519 -5.14 -29.84 0.99
#